data_AF-A0A938PNE1-F1
#
_entry.id   AF-A0A938PNE1-F1
#
_cell.length_a   1.000
_cell.length_b   1.000
_cell.length_c   1.000
_cell.angle_alpha   90.00
_cell.angle_beta   90.00
_cell.angle_gamma   90.00
#
_symmetry.space_group_name_H-M   'P 1'
#
loop_
_entity.id
_entity.type
_entity.pdbx_description
1 polymer ?
#
loop_
_entity_poly.entity_id
_entity_poly.type
_entity_poly.pdbx_seq_one_letter_code
_entity_poly.pdbx_strand_id
1 'polypeptide(L)'
;MSHPDELQEVLFFLADDLAIESVMPWSEFEAVQMGAASLPAFAGRTLKAVFAGVDDELVIRGLVLFQLTMNDDGKPAPMNLPLGHLMMSGGTGPDLGHGATRLASRAQCPVPWHQRHMWHSDDVEGLRQLQQAVFHNPAGLIQRRQQLLAVEAAASPAKDPGFDRGFTPSTDALRVELQSLRDKLRHANGEVDRLKAALAHEQDRNRRLQDRLLGR
;
A
#
# COMPACT_ATOMS: atom_id res chain seq x y z
N MET A 1 -16.92 -2.63 5.22
CA MET A 1 -15.87 -3.58 4.80
C MET A 1 -14.57 -2.79 4.82
N SER A 2 -13.79 -2.96 5.87
CA SER A 2 -12.45 -2.36 6.01
C SER A 2 -11.61 -2.82 4.82
N HIS A 3 -10.91 -1.93 4.12
CA HIS A 3 -9.98 -2.35 3.07
C HIS A 3 -8.84 -3.16 3.71
N PRO A 4 -8.76 -4.49 3.51
CA PRO A 4 -7.87 -5.33 4.31
C PRO A 4 -6.39 -5.30 3.91
N ASP A 5 -5.97 -4.53 2.90
CA ASP A 5 -4.72 -4.84 2.20
C ASP A 5 -3.82 -3.65 1.83
N GLU A 6 -4.10 -2.43 2.30
CA GLU A 6 -3.22 -1.29 1.98
C GLU A 6 -2.11 -1.19 3.03
N LEU A 7 -1.05 -1.95 2.81
CA LEU A 7 0.18 -1.86 3.59
C LEU A 7 0.93 -0.59 3.18
N GLN A 8 1.37 0.17 4.17
CA GLN A 8 2.31 1.27 4.01
C GLN A 8 3.71 0.71 3.86
N GLU A 9 4.42 1.18 2.85
CA GLU A 9 5.72 0.65 2.46
C GLU A 9 6.86 1.47 3.09
N VAL A 10 7.75 0.79 3.81
CA VAL A 10 8.88 1.39 4.52
C VAL A 10 10.18 0.72 4.10
N LEU A 11 11.22 1.53 3.98
CA LEU A 11 12.57 1.08 3.73
C LEU A 11 13.46 1.35 4.94
N PHE A 12 14.18 0.33 5.37
CA PHE A 12 15.23 0.41 6.38
C PHE A 12 16.59 0.25 5.74
N PHE A 13 17.56 1.03 6.18
CA PHE A 13 18.98 0.76 5.97
C PHE A 13 19.63 0.34 7.27
N LEU A 14 20.34 -0.77 7.19
CA LEU A 14 20.98 -1.41 8.32
C LEU A 14 22.49 -1.46 8.11
N ALA A 15 23.21 -1.30 9.22
CA ALA A 15 24.60 -1.66 9.32
C ALA A 15 24.79 -3.20 9.30
N ASP A 16 26.04 -3.65 9.24
CA ASP A 16 26.34 -5.09 9.15
C ASP A 16 25.88 -5.89 10.37
N ASP A 17 25.86 -5.25 11.54
CA ASP A 17 25.36 -5.77 12.82
C ASP A 17 23.84 -5.61 13.01
N LEU A 18 23.12 -5.25 11.93
CA LEU A 18 21.68 -5.02 11.90
C LEU A 18 21.20 -3.77 12.66
N ALA A 19 22.12 -2.90 13.11
CA ALA A 19 21.73 -1.61 13.67
C ALA A 19 21.03 -0.73 12.60
N ILE A 20 19.92 -0.11 12.97
CA ILE A 20 19.15 0.75 12.07
C ILE A 20 19.86 2.10 11.89
N GLU A 21 20.32 2.38 10.67
CA GLU A 21 20.95 3.66 10.32
C GLU A 21 19.95 4.66 9.73
N SER A 22 18.90 4.18 9.07
CA SER A 22 17.87 5.02 8.48
C SER A 22 16.55 4.27 8.30
N VAL A 23 15.44 4.99 8.42
CA VAL A 23 14.08 4.53 8.15
C VAL A 23 13.36 5.61 7.36
N MET A 24 12.75 5.26 6.23
CA MET A 24 12.02 6.20 5.38
C MET A 24 10.84 5.52 4.67
N PRO A 25 9.80 6.26 4.26
CA PRO A 25 8.79 5.75 3.34
C PRO A 25 9.40 5.28 2.02
N TRP A 26 8.81 4.25 1.41
CA TRP A 26 9.25 3.78 0.10
C TRP A 26 9.17 4.87 -0.97
N SER A 27 8.12 5.70 -0.95
CA SER A 27 7.93 6.81 -1.88
C SER A 27 9.03 7.87 -1.81
N GLU A 28 9.62 8.08 -0.62
CA GLU A 28 10.79 8.96 -0.46
C GLU A 28 12.01 8.37 -1.16
N PHE A 29 12.23 7.06 -0.99
CA PHE A 29 13.31 6.36 -1.68
C PHE A 29 13.10 6.30 -3.20
N GLU A 30 11.86 6.16 -3.68
CA GLU A 30 11.54 6.26 -5.11
C GLU A 30 11.94 7.62 -5.68
N ALA A 31 11.75 8.71 -4.94
CA ALA A 31 12.22 10.03 -5.36
C ALA A 31 13.76 10.07 -5.50
N VAL A 32 14.50 9.37 -4.64
CA VAL A 32 15.96 9.19 -4.77
C VAL A 32 16.31 8.38 -6.03
N GLN A 33 15.59 7.28 -6.30
CA GLN A 33 15.78 6.47 -7.51
C GLN A 33 15.51 7.27 -8.79
N MET A 34 14.52 8.16 -8.77
CA MET A 34 14.21 9.07 -9.88
C MET A 34 15.18 10.27 -9.97
N GLY A 35 16.10 10.41 -9.02
CA GLY A 35 17.10 11.48 -9.00
C GLY A 35 16.58 12.82 -8.49
N ALA A 36 15.38 12.88 -7.91
CA ALA A 36 14.83 14.07 -7.27
C ALA A 36 15.47 14.37 -5.90
N ALA A 37 16.12 13.38 -5.30
CA ALA A 37 16.89 13.49 -4.06
C ALA A 37 18.19 12.66 -4.14
N SER A 38 19.06 12.81 -3.14
CA SER A 38 20.28 12.01 -2.97
C SER A 38 20.51 11.70 -1.50
N LEU A 39 21.24 10.62 -1.22
CA LEU A 39 21.50 10.14 0.14
C LEU A 39 23.02 10.11 0.40
N PRO A 40 23.68 11.27 0.54
CA PRO A 40 25.15 11.36 0.59
C PRO A 40 25.77 10.65 1.79
N ALA A 41 25.03 10.50 2.91
CA ALA A 41 25.47 9.74 4.08
C ALA A 41 25.75 8.25 3.76
N PHE A 42 25.20 7.76 2.65
CA PHE A 42 25.34 6.38 2.20
C PHE A 42 26.17 6.23 0.92
N ALA A 43 26.83 7.30 0.45
CA ALA A 43 27.63 7.28 -0.77
C ALA A 43 28.73 6.20 -0.75
N GLY A 44 28.86 5.48 -1.86
CA GLY A 44 29.87 4.43 -2.06
C GLY A 44 29.68 3.17 -1.20
N ARG A 45 28.56 3.02 -0.49
CA ARG A 45 28.29 1.89 0.41
C ARG A 45 27.36 0.85 -0.25
N THR A 46 27.58 -0.43 0.07
CA THR A 46 26.57 -1.47 -0.10
C THR A 46 25.89 -1.71 1.24
N LEU A 47 24.59 -1.44 1.29
CA LEU A 47 23.77 -1.50 2.49
C LEU A 47 22.96 -2.79 2.56
N LYS A 48 22.72 -3.28 3.77
CA LYS A 48 21.63 -4.21 4.04
C LYS A 48 20.34 -3.40 4.13
N ALA A 49 19.46 -3.60 3.15
CA ALA A 49 18.17 -2.95 3.11
C ALA A 49 17.05 -3.93 3.48
N VAL A 50 16.00 -3.40 4.11
CA VAL A 50 14.77 -4.14 4.39
C VAL A 50 13.59 -3.34 3.89
N PHE A 51 12.85 -3.92 2.95
CA PHE A 51 11.55 -3.40 2.54
C PHE A 51 10.48 -4.05 3.40
N ALA A 52 9.63 -3.25 4.04
CA ALA A 52 8.61 -3.71 4.97
C ALA A 52 7.23 -3.18 4.57
N GLY A 53 6.23 -4.05 4.62
CA GLY A 53 4.83 -3.67 4.55
C GLY A 53 4.26 -3.56 5.96
N VAL A 54 3.80 -2.37 6.32
CA VAL A 54 3.28 -2.02 7.65
C VAL A 54 1.80 -1.71 7.54
N ASP A 55 0.98 -2.31 8.39
CA ASP A 55 -0.44 -1.99 8.39
C ASP A 55 -0.77 -0.67 9.12
N ASP A 56 -2.06 -0.36 9.21
CA ASP A 56 -2.57 0.83 9.87
C ASP A 56 -2.50 0.77 11.41
N GLU A 57 -2.14 -0.38 11.99
CA GLU A 57 -1.85 -0.56 13.42
C GLU A 57 -0.35 -0.46 13.73
N LEU A 58 0.46 -0.05 12.75
CA LEU A 58 1.92 0.02 12.83
C LEU A 58 2.57 -1.36 13.04
N VAL A 59 1.93 -2.42 12.55
CA VAL A 59 2.46 -3.79 12.63
C VAL A 59 3.06 -4.19 11.30
N ILE A 60 4.31 -4.69 11.34
CA ILE A 60 4.97 -5.25 10.17
C ILE A 60 4.28 -6.56 9.78
N ARG A 61 3.78 -6.63 8.55
CA ARG A 61 3.12 -7.82 8.00
C ARG A 61 4.00 -8.62 7.05
N GLY A 62 4.99 -7.98 6.43
CA GLY A 62 5.92 -8.65 5.53
C GLY A 62 7.25 -7.93 5.41
N LEU A 63 8.30 -8.70 5.13
CA LEU A 63 9.68 -8.23 4.99
C LEU A 63 10.34 -8.80 3.74
N VAL A 64 11.14 -7.98 3.05
CA VAL A 64 12.06 -8.39 1.98
C VAL A 64 13.46 -7.92 2.33
N LEU A 65 14.39 -8.86 2.47
CA LEU A 65 15.78 -8.60 2.86
C LEU A 65 16.65 -8.57 1.60
N PHE A 66 17.13 -7.39 1.22
CA PHE A 66 17.90 -7.19 0.00
C PHE A 66 19.12 -6.28 0.19
N GLN A 67 20.11 -6.43 -0.69
CA GLN A 67 21.31 -5.61 -0.69
C GLN A 67 21.13 -4.46 -1.67
N LEU A 68 21.49 -3.25 -1.24
CA LEU A 68 21.38 -2.04 -2.04
C LEU A 68 22.76 -1.40 -2.16
N THR A 69 23.26 -1.23 -3.38
CA THR A 69 24.52 -0.53 -3.62
C THR A 69 24.26 0.92 -3.99
N MET A 70 24.91 1.84 -3.29
CA MET A 70 24.92 3.26 -3.58
C MET A 70 26.17 3.62 -4.38
N ASN A 71 26.04 4.53 -5.34
CA ASN A 71 27.17 5.13 -6.03
C ASN A 71 27.81 6.26 -5.19
N ASP A 72 28.86 6.89 -5.72
CA ASP A 72 29.61 7.95 -5.03
C ASP A 72 28.79 9.22 -4.77
N ASP A 73 27.66 9.40 -5.46
CA ASP A 73 26.73 10.52 -5.24
C ASP A 73 25.61 10.18 -4.24
N GLY A 74 25.63 8.98 -3.63
CA GLY A 74 24.57 8.51 -2.75
C GLY A 74 23.27 8.19 -3.48
N LYS A 75 23.35 7.80 -4.75
CA LYS A 75 22.21 7.29 -5.54
C LYS A 75 22.26 5.76 -5.61
N PRO A 76 21.10 5.09 -5.51
CA PRO A 76 21.04 3.64 -5.61
C PRO A 76 21.34 3.18 -7.04
N ALA A 77 22.05 2.06 -7.16
CA ALA A 77 22.18 1.36 -8.42
C ALA A 77 20.81 0.83 -8.88
N PRO A 78 20.52 0.81 -10.20
CA PRO A 78 19.27 0.27 -10.72
C PRO A 78 19.04 -1.15 -10.23
N MET A 79 17.88 -1.38 -9.61
CA MET A 79 17.45 -2.66 -9.09
C MET A 79 16.14 -3.06 -9.74
N ASN A 80 16.07 -4.29 -10.25
CA ASN A 80 14.86 -4.83 -10.85
C ASN A 80 14.26 -5.93 -9.95
N LEU A 81 14.02 -5.59 -8.67
CA LEU A 81 13.39 -6.49 -7.70
C LEU A 81 11.91 -6.11 -7.53
N PRO A 82 10.97 -7.04 -7.73
CA PRO A 82 9.55 -6.78 -7.51
C PRO A 82 9.24 -6.92 -6.01
N LEU A 83 9.67 -5.94 -5.21
CA LEU A 83 9.63 -6.00 -3.74
C LEU A 83 8.24 -6.32 -3.18
N GLY A 84 7.18 -5.64 -3.64
CA GLY A 84 5.81 -5.93 -3.22
C GLY A 84 5.38 -7.38 -3.51
N HIS A 85 5.68 -7.90 -4.71
CA HIS A 85 5.36 -9.29 -5.05
C HIS A 85 6.18 -10.29 -4.23
N LEU A 86 7.47 -10.02 -4.00
CA LEU A 86 8.34 -10.84 -3.16
C LEU A 86 7.82 -10.88 -1.71
N MET A 87 7.41 -9.75 -1.16
CA MET A 87 6.82 -9.67 0.19
C MET A 87 5.54 -10.49 0.29
N MET A 88 4.64 -10.34 -0.69
CA MET A 88 3.34 -11.02 -0.69
C MET A 88 3.45 -12.54 -0.92
N SER A 89 4.44 -12.96 -1.71
CA SER A 89 4.74 -14.36 -2.01
C SER A 89 5.74 -14.98 -1.02
N GLY A 90 6.24 -14.18 -0.07
CA GLY A 90 7.19 -14.62 0.95
C GLY A 90 6.62 -15.74 1.80
N GLY A 91 7.51 -16.63 2.27
CA GLY A 91 7.12 -17.71 3.17
C GLY A 91 6.91 -17.21 4.59
N THR A 92 6.68 -18.15 5.52
CA THR A 92 6.58 -17.83 6.95
C THR A 92 7.92 -17.32 7.48
N GLY A 93 7.90 -16.14 8.08
CA GLY A 93 9.01 -15.47 8.75
C GLY A 93 8.91 -15.50 10.28
N PRO A 94 9.84 -14.82 10.97
CA PRO A 94 9.85 -14.76 12.43
C PRO A 94 8.66 -13.98 12.99
N ASP A 95 8.35 -14.23 14.25
CA ASP A 95 7.40 -13.42 15.01
C ASP A 95 8.09 -12.21 15.64
N LEU A 96 7.68 -11.02 15.18
CA LEU A 96 8.20 -9.74 15.68
C LEU A 96 7.41 -9.18 16.89
N GLY A 97 6.60 -10.02 17.53
CA GLY A 97 5.76 -9.69 18.68
C GLY A 97 4.27 -9.57 18.37
N HIS A 98 3.85 -9.83 17.12
CA HIS A 98 2.48 -9.67 16.64
C HIS A 98 2.03 -10.82 15.71
N GLY A 99 2.66 -11.98 15.86
CA GLY A 99 2.48 -13.15 15.01
C GLY A 99 3.55 -13.25 13.92
N ALA A 100 3.61 -14.41 13.27
CA ALA A 100 4.58 -14.66 12.21
C ALA A 100 4.38 -13.68 11.04
N THR A 101 5.45 -13.00 10.65
CA THR A 101 5.43 -12.12 9.47
C THR A 101 5.62 -12.93 8.18
N ARG A 102 5.32 -12.35 7.02
CA ARG A 102 5.85 -12.88 5.75
C ARG A 102 7.32 -12.51 5.62
N LEU A 103 8.11 -13.39 5.03
CA LEU A 103 9.54 -13.16 4.78
C LEU A 103 9.94 -13.62 3.38
N ALA A 104 10.58 -12.71 2.66
CA ALA A 104 11.40 -13.04 1.50
C ALA A 104 12.85 -12.68 1.84
N SER A 105 13.72 -13.70 1.88
CA SER A 105 15.15 -13.54 2.14
C SER A 105 15.97 -14.34 1.13
N ARG A 106 17.30 -14.28 1.22
CA ARG A 106 18.18 -15.16 0.41
C ARG A 106 17.88 -16.64 0.63
N ALA A 107 17.61 -17.04 1.87
CA ALA A 107 17.29 -18.43 2.23
C ALA A 107 15.86 -18.83 1.83
N GLN A 108 14.95 -17.85 1.73
CA GLN A 108 13.54 -18.05 1.45
C GLN A 108 13.08 -17.10 0.34
N CYS A 109 13.60 -17.29 -0.87
CA CYS A 109 13.24 -16.45 -2.02
C CYS A 109 12.20 -17.16 -2.89
N PRO A 110 11.00 -16.58 -3.10
CA PRO A 110 9.95 -17.16 -3.93
C PRO A 110 10.36 -17.32 -5.41
N VAL A 111 11.29 -16.48 -5.88
CA VAL A 111 11.75 -16.45 -7.28
C VAL A 111 13.28 -16.54 -7.32
N PRO A 112 13.87 -17.73 -7.55
CA PRO A 112 15.30 -17.99 -7.32
C PRO A 112 16.27 -17.04 -8.01
N TRP A 113 15.94 -16.48 -9.19
CA TRP A 113 16.84 -15.56 -9.89
C TRP A 113 17.12 -14.25 -9.12
N HIS A 114 16.27 -13.89 -8.14
CA HIS A 114 16.43 -12.67 -7.34
C HIS A 114 17.34 -12.90 -6.11
N GLN A 115 17.61 -14.15 -5.73
CA GLN A 115 18.37 -14.52 -4.52
C GLN A 115 19.74 -13.84 -4.42
N ARG A 116 20.42 -13.60 -5.55
CA ARG A 116 21.76 -13.00 -5.57
C ARG A 116 21.79 -11.57 -5.04
N HIS A 117 20.67 -10.86 -5.08
CA HIS A 117 20.52 -9.49 -4.56
C HIS A 117 19.97 -9.48 -3.13
N MET A 118 19.77 -10.65 -2.53
CA MET A 118 19.17 -10.81 -1.23
C MET A 118 20.19 -11.23 -0.19
N TRP A 119 19.89 -10.91 1.05
CA TRP A 119 20.63 -11.41 2.22
C TRP A 119 19.68 -12.16 3.14
N HIS A 120 20.24 -12.78 4.17
CA HIS A 120 19.51 -13.57 5.16
C HIS A 120 20.07 -13.25 6.55
N SER A 121 19.21 -13.36 7.56
CA SER A 121 19.60 -13.27 8.97
C SER A 121 18.82 -14.30 9.78
N ASP A 122 19.54 -14.96 10.69
CA ASP A 122 18.98 -15.81 11.73
C ASP A 122 18.74 -15.05 13.04
N ASP A 123 19.19 -13.79 13.12
CA ASP A 123 19.00 -12.93 14.29
C ASP A 123 17.58 -12.33 14.30
N VAL A 124 16.68 -13.04 14.98
CA VAL A 124 15.29 -12.61 15.18
C VAL A 124 15.21 -11.34 16.05
N GLU A 125 16.14 -11.13 16.98
CA GLU A 125 16.09 -9.97 17.87
C GLU A 125 16.49 -8.71 17.12
N GLY A 126 17.50 -8.78 16.24
CA GLY A 126 17.81 -7.71 15.30
C GLY A 126 16.61 -7.34 14.41
N LEU A 127 15.85 -8.33 13.92
CA LEU A 127 14.63 -8.07 13.14
C LEU A 127 13.48 -7.49 13.96
N ARG A 128 13.38 -7.80 15.27
CA ARG A 128 12.39 -7.19 16.18
C ARG A 128 12.63 -5.71 16.41
N GLN A 129 13.87 -5.24 16.31
CA GLN A 129 14.17 -3.81 16.39
C GLN A 129 13.47 -3.02 15.28
N LEU A 130 13.22 -3.63 14.12
CA LEU A 130 12.44 -3.00 13.04
C LEU A 130 11.01 -2.69 13.50
N GLN A 131 10.35 -3.64 14.16
CA GLN A 131 9.01 -3.45 14.70
C GLN A 131 8.98 -2.36 15.78
N GLN A 132 10.00 -2.30 16.63
CA GLN A 132 10.13 -1.22 17.61
C GLN A 132 10.31 0.15 16.93
N ALA A 133 11.15 0.24 15.90
CA ALA A 133 11.35 1.46 15.14
C ALA A 133 10.07 1.94 14.46
N VAL A 134 9.28 1.03 13.88
CA VAL A 134 7.97 1.35 13.29
C VAL A 134 7.02 1.97 14.32
N PHE A 135 7.00 1.49 15.57
CA PHE A 135 6.16 2.07 16.62
C PHE A 135 6.54 3.50 17.01
N HIS A 136 7.83 3.85 16.94
CA HIS A 136 8.27 5.24 17.12
C HIS A 136 7.88 6.13 15.93
N ASN A 137 7.44 5.52 14.83
CA ASN A 137 6.92 6.16 13.63
C ASN A 137 7.82 7.25 13.00
N PRO A 138 9.14 7.02 12.83
CA PRO A 138 10.02 8.01 12.21
C PRO A 138 9.68 8.29 10.74
N ALA A 139 9.06 7.32 10.05
CA ALA A 139 8.64 7.44 8.65
C ALA A 139 7.29 8.19 8.48
N GLY A 140 6.64 8.63 9.55
CA GLY A 140 5.38 9.38 9.45
C GLY A 140 4.21 8.56 8.88
N LEU A 141 4.17 7.27 9.15
CA LEU A 141 3.10 6.36 8.78
C LEU A 141 1.76 6.80 9.37
N ILE A 142 0.71 6.66 8.57
CA ILE A 142 -0.65 7.02 8.92
C ILE A 142 -1.28 5.87 9.73
N GLN A 143 -1.73 6.15 10.94
CA GLN A 143 -2.38 5.15 11.78
C GLN A 143 -3.87 5.04 11.48
N ARG A 144 -4.50 3.88 11.75
CA ARG A 144 -5.94 3.63 11.59
C ARG A 144 -6.80 4.73 12.21
N ARG A 145 -6.47 5.16 13.42
CA ARG A 145 -7.17 6.27 14.10
C ARG A 145 -7.09 7.56 13.28
N GLN A 146 -5.91 7.90 12.78
CA GLN A 146 -5.71 9.12 11.99
C GLN A 146 -6.38 9.01 10.62
N GLN A 147 -6.38 7.83 9.99
CA GLN A 147 -7.14 7.57 8.76
C GLN A 147 -8.64 7.78 8.99
N LEU A 148 -9.20 7.23 10.08
CA LEU A 148 -10.61 7.42 10.44
C LEU A 148 -10.94 8.90 10.66
N LEU A 149 -10.09 9.62 11.39
CA LEU A 149 -10.23 11.07 11.60
C LEU A 149 -10.12 11.87 10.30
N ALA A 150 -9.23 11.49 9.39
CA ALA A 150 -9.06 12.15 8.10
C ALA A 150 -10.26 11.89 7.17
N VAL A 151 -10.79 10.67 7.16
CA VAL A 151 -12.02 10.31 6.42
C VAL A 151 -13.22 11.07 7.00
N GLU A 152 -13.34 11.16 8.32
CA GLU A 152 -14.39 11.93 8.99
C GLU A 152 -14.27 13.43 8.68
N ALA A 153 -13.05 13.99 8.72
CA ALA A 153 -12.78 15.38 8.36
C ALA A 153 -13.08 15.67 6.88
N ALA A 154 -12.73 14.77 5.97
CA ALA A 154 -13.02 14.89 4.54
C ALA A 154 -14.52 14.70 4.23
N ALA A 155 -15.23 13.90 5.02
CA ALA A 155 -16.67 13.69 4.89
C ALA A 155 -17.50 14.81 5.55
N SER A 156 -16.90 15.60 6.43
CA SER A 156 -17.56 16.75 7.03
C SER A 156 -17.54 17.93 6.04
N PRO A 157 -18.70 18.47 5.61
CA PRO A 157 -18.71 19.69 4.82
C PRO A 157 -18.12 20.80 5.70
N ALA A 158 -16.99 21.37 5.29
CA ALA A 158 -16.38 22.50 5.96
C ALA A 158 -17.44 23.60 6.16
N LYS A 159 -17.71 23.97 7.42
CA LYS A 159 -18.42 25.21 7.72
C LYS A 159 -17.45 26.35 7.43
N ASP A 160 -17.57 26.95 6.25
CA ASP A 160 -16.82 28.16 5.91
C ASP A 160 -17.13 29.28 6.93
N PRO A 161 -16.13 29.78 7.68
CA PRO A 161 -16.33 30.90 8.60
C PRO A 161 -16.21 32.29 7.90
N GLY A 162 -16.26 32.36 6.58
CA GLY A 162 -15.89 33.61 5.87
C GLY A 162 -16.36 33.75 4.44
N PHE A 163 -17.64 33.48 4.14
CA PHE A 163 -18.22 33.87 2.85
C PHE A 163 -18.82 35.28 2.91
N ASP A 164 -17.96 36.29 3.05
CA ASP A 164 -18.29 37.69 2.79
C ASP A 164 -17.16 38.32 1.97
N ARG A 165 -17.25 38.14 0.63
CA ARG A 165 -16.83 39.10 -0.40
C ARG A 165 -16.98 38.50 -1.81
N GLY A 166 -18.08 38.87 -2.46
CA GLY A 166 -18.03 39.45 -3.81
C GLY A 166 -17.52 38.57 -4.96
N PHE A 167 -18.10 37.39 -5.19
CA PHE A 167 -18.34 36.86 -6.53
C PHE A 167 -19.32 35.67 -6.45
N THR A 168 -20.59 35.86 -6.84
CA THR A 168 -21.56 34.76 -6.96
C THR A 168 -21.90 34.55 -8.44
N PRO A 169 -21.40 33.49 -9.11
CA PRO A 169 -22.16 32.94 -10.23
C PRO A 169 -23.53 32.50 -9.68
N SER A 170 -24.61 32.81 -10.39
CA SER A 170 -25.99 32.66 -9.89
C SER A 170 -26.19 31.27 -9.26
N THR A 171 -26.52 31.23 -7.96
CA THR A 171 -26.75 30.00 -7.19
C THR A 171 -27.82 29.10 -7.82
N ASP A 172 -28.65 29.67 -8.69
CA ASP A 172 -29.68 28.94 -9.41
C ASP A 172 -29.12 28.08 -10.54
N ALA A 173 -28.04 28.50 -11.21
CA ALA A 173 -27.40 27.70 -12.26
C ALA A 173 -26.80 26.40 -11.71
N LEU A 174 -26.10 26.49 -10.57
CA LEU A 174 -25.52 25.34 -9.87
C LEU A 174 -26.60 24.41 -9.29
N ARG A 175 -27.71 24.94 -8.78
CA ARG A 175 -28.85 24.13 -8.32
C ARG A 175 -29.49 23.36 -9.46
N VAL A 176 -29.67 24.00 -10.62
CA VAL A 176 -30.21 23.37 -11.82
C VAL A 176 -29.28 22.26 -12.32
N GLU A 177 -27.96 22.50 -12.30
CA GLU A 177 -26.98 21.50 -12.71
C GLU A 177 -26.93 20.29 -11.75
N LEU A 178 -26.93 20.51 -10.44
CA LEU A 178 -27.01 19.45 -9.44
C LEU A 178 -28.30 18.63 -9.56
N GLN A 179 -29.42 19.29 -9.84
CA GLN A 179 -30.69 18.60 -10.06
C GLN A 179 -30.65 17.73 -11.32
N SER A 180 -30.08 18.26 -12.42
CA SER A 180 -29.87 17.51 -13.66
C SER A 180 -28.98 16.27 -13.45
N LEU A 181 -27.87 16.42 -12.71
CA LEU A 181 -26.98 15.31 -12.39
C LEU A 181 -27.66 14.25 -11.52
N ARG A 182 -28.46 14.68 -10.54
CA ARG A 182 -29.21 13.76 -9.68
C ARG A 182 -30.27 12.98 -10.46
N ASP A 183 -30.93 13.63 -11.42
CA ASP A 183 -31.92 12.98 -12.27
C ASP A 183 -31.27 11.99 -13.26
N LYS A 184 -30.10 12.33 -13.82
CA LYS A 184 -29.28 11.40 -14.62
C LYS A 184 -28.87 10.16 -13.81
N LEU A 185 -28.43 10.35 -12.56
CA LEU A 185 -28.05 9.25 -11.68
C LEU A 185 -29.23 8.31 -11.38
N ARG A 186 -30.41 8.89 -11.12
CA ARG A 186 -31.65 8.10 -10.94
C ARG A 186 -32.00 7.31 -12.19
N HIS A 187 -31.85 7.90 -13.38
CA HIS A 187 -32.12 7.21 -14.63
C HIS A 187 -31.16 6.04 -14.86
N ALA A 188 -29.86 6.27 -14.75
CA ALA A 188 -28.84 5.25 -14.92
C ALA A 188 -29.02 4.08 -13.93
N ASN A 189 -29.35 4.37 -12.66
CA ASN A 189 -29.64 3.33 -11.68
C ASN A 189 -30.87 2.49 -12.07
N GLY A 190 -31.92 3.12 -12.58
CA GLY A 190 -33.09 2.40 -13.09
C GLY A 190 -32.77 1.50 -14.29
N GLU A 191 -31.86 1.91 -15.18
CA GLU A 191 -31.39 1.07 -16.28
C GLU A 191 -30.58 -0.13 -15.79
N VAL A 192 -29.69 0.08 -14.81
CA VAL A 192 -28.92 -1.00 -14.18
C VAL A 192 -29.85 -2.03 -13.55
N ASP A 193 -30.89 -1.60 -12.84
CA ASP A 193 -31.85 -2.52 -12.22
C ASP A 193 -32.64 -3.33 -13.27
N ARG A 194 -33.03 -2.70 -14.37
CA ARG A 194 -33.68 -3.39 -15.51
C ARG A 194 -32.77 -4.43 -16.15
N LEU A 195 -31.50 -4.07 -16.40
CA LEU A 195 -30.52 -4.99 -16.98
C LEU A 195 -30.22 -6.16 -16.06
N LYS A 196 -30.12 -5.93 -14.75
CA LYS A 196 -29.97 -6.99 -13.75
C LYS A 196 -31.16 -7.95 -13.75
N ALA A 197 -32.39 -7.43 -13.82
CA ALA A 197 -33.59 -8.27 -13.88
C ALA A 197 -33.64 -9.11 -15.17
N ALA A 198 -33.28 -8.53 -16.32
CA ALA A 198 -33.19 -9.24 -17.59
C ALA A 198 -32.12 -10.33 -17.57
N LEU A 199 -30.94 -10.04 -17.00
CA LEU A 199 -29.85 -11.01 -16.87
C LEU A 199 -30.25 -12.18 -15.96
N ALA A 200 -30.89 -11.89 -14.82
CA ALA A 200 -31.38 -12.93 -13.91
C ALA A 200 -32.40 -13.85 -14.59
N HIS A 201 -33.32 -13.29 -15.39
CA HIS A 201 -34.29 -14.06 -16.16
C HIS A 201 -33.61 -14.97 -17.20
N GLU A 202 -32.62 -14.48 -17.93
CA GLU A 202 -31.86 -15.30 -18.89
C GLU A 202 -31.00 -16.39 -18.20
N GLN A 203 -30.41 -16.10 -17.04
CA GLN A 203 -29.68 -17.09 -16.25
C GLN A 203 -30.59 -18.22 -15.76
N ASP A 204 -31.79 -17.89 -15.27
CA ASP A 204 -32.80 -18.88 -14.87
C ASP A 204 -33.25 -19.73 -16.06
N ARG A 205 -33.45 -19.10 -17.22
CA ARG A 205 -33.79 -19.81 -18.46
C ARG A 205 -32.69 -20.79 -18.85
N ASN A 206 -31.43 -20.34 -18.86
CA ASN A 206 -30.29 -21.19 -19.19
C ASN A 206 -30.11 -22.35 -18.21
N ARG A 207 -30.31 -22.09 -16.91
CA ARG A 207 -30.27 -23.14 -15.87
C ARG A 207 -31.32 -24.22 -16.13
N ARG A 208 -32.56 -23.82 -16.44
CA ARG A 208 -33.64 -24.76 -16.80
C ARG A 208 -33.35 -25.56 -18.06
N LEU A 209 -32.66 -24.96 -19.05
CA LEU A 209 -32.24 -25.67 -20.25
C LEU A 209 -31.11 -26.66 -19.95
N GLN A 210 -30.14 -26.29 -19.11
CA GLN A 210 -29.08 -27.18 -18.66
C GLN A 210 -29.61 -28.37 -17.86
N ASP A 211 -30.56 -28.15 -16.94
CA ASP A 211 -31.20 -29.22 -16.17
C ASP A 211 -31.92 -30.22 -17.09
N ARG A 212 -32.64 -29.73 -18.12
CA ARG A 212 -33.29 -30.58 -19.13
C ARG A 212 -32.32 -31.36 -20.01
N LEU A 213 -31.17 -30.79 -20.33
CA LEU A 213 -30.13 -31.46 -21.13
C LEU A 213 -29.36 -32.51 -20.32
N LEU A 214 -29.24 -32.32 -19.00
CA LEU A 214 -28.53 -33.24 -18.09
C LEU A 214 -29.40 -34.36 -17.51
N GLY A 215 -30.69 -34.44 -17.87
CA GLY A 215 -31.55 -35.58 -17.57
C GLY A 215 -31.78 -35.82 -16.07
N ARG A 216 -32.09 -34.76 -15.31
CA ARG A 216 -32.74 -34.85 -14.00
C ARG A 216 -34.04 -34.07 -13.97
#